data_AF-A0A845R5R3-F1
#
_entry.id   AF-A0A845R5R3-F1
#
_cell.length_a   1.000
_cell.length_b   1.000
_cell.length_c   1.000
_cell.angle_alpha   90.00
_cell.angle_beta   90.00
_cell.angle_gamma   90.00
#
_symmetry.space_group_name_H-M   'P 1'
#
loop_
_entity.id
_entity.type
_entity.pdbx_description
1 polymer ?
#
loop_
_entity_poly.entity_id
_entity_poly.type
_entity_poly.pdbx_seq_one_letter_code
_entity_poly.pdbx_strand_id
1 'polypeptide(L)'
;MAKQRLKPKLTREEMNNQYLNSIFEEFIAEKKALGREPDTLKAYQVTFNEFYKYFGERAEETGDIVASMFIEWTNSMKDRGLRPATINHHLMGMRTFMYWCMDEERQYIDRFKIRLVRVQDEMPKDYTLEEVKALLKSLIARKRKFPSGVAGPLVAL
;
A
#
# COMPACT_ATOMS: atom_id res chain seq x y z
N MET A 1 -22.04 26.25 -29.26
CA MET A 1 -21.31 24.98 -29.08
C MET A 1 -19.85 25.30 -28.76
N ALA A 2 -19.46 25.30 -27.49
CA ALA A 2 -18.07 25.58 -27.09
C ALA A 2 -17.22 24.35 -27.40
N LYS A 3 -16.21 24.51 -28.27
CA LYS A 3 -15.23 23.46 -28.55
C LYS A 3 -14.42 23.23 -27.28
N GLN A 4 -14.54 22.04 -26.69
CA GLN A 4 -13.70 21.62 -25.59
C GLN A 4 -12.24 21.63 -26.08
N ARG A 5 -11.44 22.53 -25.52
CA ARG A 5 -10.00 22.62 -25.83
C ARG A 5 -9.36 21.34 -25.30
N LEU A 6 -9.11 20.38 -26.19
CA LEU A 6 -8.24 19.25 -25.90
C LEU A 6 -6.89 19.83 -25.47
N LYS A 7 -6.47 19.54 -24.23
CA LYS A 7 -5.13 19.90 -23.77
C LYS A 7 -4.12 19.22 -24.72
N PRO A 8 -3.07 19.93 -25.18
CA PRO A 8 -2.05 19.31 -26.01
C PRO A 8 -1.46 18.09 -25.27
N LYS A 9 -1.29 16.98 -25.98
CA LYS A 9 -0.59 15.80 -25.46
C LYS A 9 0.87 16.22 -25.23
N LEU A 10 1.36 16.12 -24.00
CA LEU A 10 2.77 16.34 -23.68
C LEU A 10 3.63 15.38 -24.51
N THR A 11 4.84 15.80 -24.86
CA THR A 11 5.83 14.93 -25.48
C THR A 11 6.30 13.87 -24.47
N ARG A 12 6.88 12.76 -24.95
CA ARG A 12 7.37 11.68 -24.09
C ARG A 12 8.43 12.16 -23.10
N GLU A 13 9.28 13.09 -23.51
CA GLU A 13 10.30 13.69 -22.63
C GLU A 13 9.65 14.57 -21.55
N GLU A 14 8.63 15.36 -21.89
CA GLU A 14 7.91 16.18 -20.91
C GLU A 14 7.05 15.35 -19.95
N MET A 15 6.51 14.22 -20.40
CA MET A 15 5.75 13.29 -19.55
C MET A 15 6.63 12.60 -18.50
N ASN A 16 7.89 12.38 -18.84
CA ASN A 16 8.91 11.80 -17.96
C ASN A 16 9.47 12.81 -16.95
N ASN A 17 9.13 14.11 -16.98
CA ASN A 17 9.68 15.09 -16.06
C ASN A 17 8.60 15.71 -15.16
N GLN A 18 7.64 14.89 -14.74
CA GLN A 18 6.59 15.31 -13.80
C GLN A 18 6.95 14.93 -12.38
N TYR A 19 6.48 15.73 -11.42
CA TYR A 19 6.66 15.43 -10.01
C TYR A 19 5.92 14.14 -9.63
N LEU A 20 6.67 13.16 -9.13
CA LEU A 20 6.17 11.83 -8.78
C LEU A 20 5.05 11.91 -7.74
N ASN A 21 5.14 12.85 -6.80
CA ASN A 21 4.08 13.08 -5.81
C ASN A 21 2.75 13.47 -6.48
N SER A 22 2.77 14.43 -7.41
CA SER A 22 1.55 14.83 -8.13
C SER A 22 0.93 13.67 -8.91
N ILE A 23 1.77 12.85 -9.56
CA ILE A 23 1.31 11.65 -10.27
C ILE A 23 0.75 10.60 -9.30
N PHE A 24 1.31 10.50 -8.09
CA PHE A 24 0.79 9.63 -7.05
C PHE A 24 -0.58 10.09 -6.52
N GLU A 25 -0.80 11.40 -6.38
CA GLU A 25 -2.10 11.95 -6.01
C GLU A 25 -3.18 11.62 -7.07
N GLU A 26 -2.85 11.72 -8.35
CA GLU A 26 -3.72 11.30 -9.46
C GLU A 26 -4.08 9.80 -9.37
N PHE A 27 -3.07 8.96 -9.12
CA PHE A 27 -3.27 7.53 -8.92
C PHE A 27 -4.25 7.25 -7.77
N ILE A 28 -4.07 7.90 -6.62
CA ILE A 28 -4.96 7.74 -5.45
C ILE A 28 -6.37 8.23 -5.77
N ALA A 29 -6.51 9.36 -6.45
CA ALA A 29 -7.81 9.89 -6.86
C ALA A 29 -8.56 8.93 -7.79
N GLU A 30 -7.86 8.32 -8.76
CA GLU A 30 -8.43 7.32 -9.66
C GLU A 30 -8.86 6.07 -8.88
N LYS A 31 -7.99 5.50 -8.02
CA LYS A 31 -8.36 4.32 -7.22
C LYS A 31 -9.55 4.58 -6.32
N LYS A 32 -9.63 5.78 -5.72
CA LYS A 32 -10.79 6.21 -4.94
C LYS A 32 -12.06 6.27 -5.80
N ALA A 33 -12.00 6.85 -6.99
CA ALA A 33 -13.13 6.92 -7.92
C ALA A 33 -13.63 5.53 -8.36
N LEU A 34 -12.71 4.56 -8.47
CA LEU A 34 -13.01 3.16 -8.77
C LEU A 34 -13.50 2.35 -7.55
N GLY A 35 -13.78 3.01 -6.43
CA GLY A 35 -14.34 2.36 -5.24
C GLY A 35 -13.35 1.47 -4.48
N ARG A 36 -12.04 1.76 -4.54
CA ARG A 36 -11.07 1.00 -3.76
C ARG A 36 -11.25 1.24 -2.26
N GLU A 37 -11.04 0.17 -1.50
CA GLU A 37 -11.27 0.14 -0.06
C GLU A 37 -10.32 1.14 0.65
N PRO A 38 -10.80 1.90 1.65
CA PRO A 38 -10.02 2.95 2.32
C PRO A 38 -8.68 2.49 2.91
N ASP A 39 -8.61 1.34 3.57
CA ASP A 39 -7.37 0.82 4.15
C ASP A 39 -6.35 0.42 3.07
N THR A 40 -6.82 -0.04 1.91
CA THR A 40 -5.98 -0.26 0.73
C THR A 40 -5.37 1.05 0.22
N LEU A 41 -6.15 2.14 0.18
CA LEU A 41 -5.64 3.46 -0.21
C LEU A 41 -4.59 3.98 0.78
N LYS A 42 -4.81 3.77 2.09
CA LYS A 42 -3.82 4.10 3.13
C LYS A 42 -2.54 3.28 2.96
N ALA A 43 -2.66 1.99 2.64
CA ALA A 43 -1.50 1.13 2.41
C ALA A 43 -0.63 1.63 1.25
N TYR A 44 -1.25 2.11 0.16
CA TYR A 44 -0.51 2.76 -0.93
C TYR A 44 0.21 4.03 -0.45
N GLN A 45 -0.46 4.90 0.31
CA GLN A 45 0.15 6.14 0.82
C GLN A 45 1.34 5.86 1.74
N VAL A 46 1.20 4.94 2.69
CA VAL A 46 2.28 4.53 3.59
C VAL A 46 3.49 4.04 2.79
N THR A 47 3.24 3.14 1.85
CA THR A 47 4.29 2.55 1.02
C THR A 47 4.99 3.61 0.15
N PHE A 48 4.22 4.51 -0.48
CA PHE A 48 4.76 5.60 -1.27
C PHE A 48 5.61 6.55 -0.43
N ASN A 49 5.12 6.96 0.74
CA ASN A 49 5.84 7.87 1.63
C ASN A 49 7.16 7.25 2.11
N GLU A 50 7.19 5.95 2.39
CA GLU A 50 8.44 5.25 2.74
C GLU A 50 9.44 5.21 1.58
N PHE A 51 8.96 4.94 0.37
CA PHE A 51 9.80 4.96 -0.84
C PHE A 51 10.36 6.36 -1.10
N TYR A 52 9.48 7.37 -1.09
CA TYR A 52 9.83 8.76 -1.33
C TYR A 52 10.81 9.28 -0.29
N LYS A 53 10.59 8.95 0.99
CA LYS A 53 11.51 9.30 2.09
C LYS A 53 12.88 8.65 1.94
N TYR A 54 12.94 7.41 1.43
CA TYR A 54 14.20 6.69 1.25
C TYR A 54 15.05 7.28 0.12
N PHE A 55 14.44 7.63 -1.01
CA PHE A 55 15.15 8.14 -2.19
C PHE A 55 15.32 9.67 -2.23
N GLY A 56 14.43 10.42 -1.55
CA GLY A 56 14.46 11.88 -1.55
C GLY A 56 14.38 12.44 -2.98
N GLU A 57 15.29 13.36 -3.30
CA GLU A 57 15.40 14.02 -4.61
C GLU A 57 15.51 13.02 -5.78
N ARG A 58 16.09 11.83 -5.56
CA ARG A 58 16.19 10.78 -6.60
C ARG A 58 14.84 10.19 -7.01
N ALA A 59 13.77 10.48 -6.27
CA ALA A 59 12.40 10.06 -6.57
C ALA A 59 11.46 11.25 -6.73
N GLU A 60 11.99 12.46 -6.98
CA GLU A 60 11.18 13.67 -7.15
C GLU A 60 10.46 13.68 -8.50
N GLU A 61 11.14 13.28 -9.58
CA GLU A 61 10.60 13.25 -10.93
C GLU A 61 10.35 11.82 -11.44
N THR A 62 9.36 11.64 -12.31
CA THR A 62 8.98 10.33 -12.83
C THR A 62 10.06 9.69 -13.72
N GLY A 63 10.86 10.49 -14.41
CA GLY A 63 11.89 10.06 -15.35
C GLY A 63 13.14 9.51 -14.69
N ASP A 64 13.36 9.87 -13.43
CA ASP A 64 14.46 9.34 -12.61
C ASP A 64 14.15 7.95 -12.05
N ILE A 65 12.90 7.50 -12.14
CA ILE A 65 12.48 6.22 -11.59
C ILE A 65 12.95 5.08 -12.46
N VAL A 66 13.93 4.34 -11.93
CA VAL A 66 14.56 3.21 -12.63
C VAL A 66 14.48 1.90 -11.83
N ALA A 67 14.60 0.78 -12.53
CA ALA A 67 14.50 -0.55 -11.94
C ALA A 67 15.48 -0.81 -10.79
N SER A 68 16.68 -0.22 -10.86
CA SER A 68 17.74 -0.39 -9.84
C SER A 68 17.35 0.17 -8.48
N MET A 69 16.48 1.20 -8.43
CA MET A 69 15.96 1.74 -7.17
C MET A 69 15.21 0.67 -6.38
N PHE A 70 14.43 -0.19 -7.04
CA PHE A 70 13.72 -1.27 -6.33
C PHE A 70 14.63 -2.36 -5.79
N ILE A 71 15.77 -2.59 -6.43
CA ILE A 71 16.81 -3.50 -5.93
C ILE A 71 17.48 -2.90 -4.69
N GLU A 72 17.86 -1.62 -4.78
CA GLU A 72 18.46 -0.87 -3.67
C GLU A 72 17.54 -0.81 -2.46
N TRP A 73 16.27 -0.44 -2.66
CA TRP A 73 15.28 -0.35 -1.59
C TRP A 73 15.02 -1.69 -0.92
N THR A 74 14.95 -2.78 -1.72
CA THR A 74 14.83 -4.15 -1.22
C THR A 74 16.00 -4.52 -0.31
N ASN A 75 17.23 -4.17 -0.69
CA ASN A 75 18.40 -4.43 0.13
C ASN A 75 18.36 -3.62 1.43
N SER A 76 18.01 -2.33 1.37
CA SER A 76 17.89 -1.51 2.59
C SER A 76 16.89 -2.09 3.60
N MET A 77 15.77 -2.65 3.13
CA MET A 77 14.77 -3.27 4.00
C MET A 77 15.28 -4.58 4.61
N LYS A 78 16.07 -5.35 3.84
CA LYS A 78 16.74 -6.56 4.36
C LYS A 78 17.78 -6.20 5.42
N ASP A 79 18.58 -5.16 5.20
CA ASP A 79 19.61 -4.71 6.13
C ASP A 79 18.99 -4.20 7.44
N ARG A 80 17.79 -3.62 7.37
CA ARG A 80 16.94 -3.28 8.53
C ARG A 80 16.28 -4.49 9.21
N GLY A 81 16.44 -5.70 8.70
CA GLY A 81 15.88 -6.92 9.26
C GLY A 81 14.37 -7.12 9.02
N LEU A 82 13.79 -6.49 7.98
CA LEU A 82 12.38 -6.71 7.67
C LEU A 82 12.14 -8.13 7.16
N ARG A 83 11.00 -8.72 7.54
CA ARG A 83 10.59 -10.04 7.07
C ARG A 83 10.29 -9.99 5.56
N PRO A 84 10.57 -11.07 4.79
CA PRO A 84 10.28 -11.13 3.35
C PRO A 84 8.82 -10.78 3.00
N ALA A 85 7.86 -11.21 3.84
CA ALA A 85 6.44 -10.87 3.65
C ALA A 85 6.17 -9.36 3.74
N THR A 86 6.80 -8.67 4.70
CA THR A 86 6.71 -7.20 4.86
C THR A 86 7.35 -6.49 3.67
N ILE A 87 8.53 -6.94 3.23
CA ILE A 87 9.20 -6.39 2.04
C ILE A 87 8.29 -6.54 0.81
N ASN A 88 7.68 -7.71 0.62
CA ASN A 88 6.77 -7.94 -0.48
C ASN A 88 5.51 -7.08 -0.39
N HIS A 89 5.00 -6.80 0.80
CA HIS A 89 3.88 -5.86 0.96
C HIS A 89 4.22 -4.47 0.39
N HIS A 90 5.38 -3.92 0.76
CA HIS A 90 5.85 -2.64 0.20
C HIS A 90 6.09 -2.72 -1.32
N LEU A 91 6.75 -3.78 -1.80
CA LEU A 91 7.01 -3.94 -3.23
C LEU A 91 5.72 -4.10 -4.05
N MET A 92 4.70 -4.79 -3.52
CA MET A 92 3.40 -4.92 -4.19
C MET A 92 2.64 -3.58 -4.23
N GLY A 93 2.68 -2.81 -3.15
CA GLY A 93 2.11 -1.46 -3.10
C GLY A 93 2.72 -0.57 -4.17
N MET A 94 4.05 -0.45 -4.20
CA MET A 94 4.73 0.33 -5.24
C MET A 94 4.52 -0.24 -6.63
N ARG A 95 4.55 -1.57 -6.80
CA ARG A 95 4.34 -2.19 -8.11
C ARG A 95 3.00 -1.82 -8.72
N THR A 96 1.96 -1.71 -7.90
CA THR A 96 0.63 -1.29 -8.38
C THR A 96 0.67 0.13 -8.93
N PHE A 97 1.32 1.05 -8.22
CA PHE A 97 1.48 2.44 -8.66
C PHE A 97 2.40 2.56 -9.88
N MET A 98 3.60 1.96 -9.83
CA MET A 98 4.57 2.00 -10.93
C MET A 98 4.00 1.43 -12.22
N TYR A 99 3.26 0.32 -12.15
CA TYR A 99 2.68 -0.28 -13.35
C TYR A 99 1.51 0.54 -13.90
N TRP A 100 0.81 1.27 -13.04
CA TRP A 100 -0.16 2.26 -13.47
C TRP A 100 0.53 3.43 -14.19
N CYS A 101 1.68 3.91 -13.72
CA CYS A 101 2.48 4.93 -14.43
C CYS A 101 2.99 4.44 -15.79
N MET A 102 3.35 3.15 -15.89
CA MET A 102 3.87 2.51 -17.11
C MET A 102 2.79 2.15 -18.14
N ASP A 103 1.52 2.41 -17.85
CA ASP A 103 0.40 2.11 -18.74
C ASP A 103 0.57 2.81 -20.11
N GLU A 104 0.05 2.22 -21.18
CA GLU A 104 0.26 2.72 -22.56
C GLU A 104 -0.33 4.10 -22.79
N GLU A 105 -1.37 4.47 -22.04
CA GLU A 105 -1.98 5.78 -22.15
C GLU A 105 -1.23 6.84 -21.37
N ARG A 106 -0.55 6.44 -20.28
CA ARG A 106 0.05 7.34 -19.29
C ARG A 106 1.54 7.54 -19.45
N GLN A 107 2.29 6.47 -19.75
CA GLN A 107 3.73 6.49 -20.05
C GLN A 107 4.58 7.46 -19.20
N TYR A 108 4.26 7.63 -17.91
CA TYR A 108 4.95 8.56 -17.01
C TYR A 108 6.35 8.05 -16.64
N ILE A 109 6.53 6.73 -16.68
CA ILE A 109 7.75 6.02 -16.31
C ILE A 109 8.01 4.95 -17.38
N ASP A 110 9.27 4.76 -17.73
CA ASP A 110 9.68 3.68 -18.63
C ASP A 110 9.36 2.30 -18.04
N ARG A 111 9.04 1.34 -18.92
CA ARG A 111 8.64 0.00 -18.49
C ARG A 111 9.81 -0.77 -17.87
N PHE A 112 9.60 -1.28 -16.65
CA PHE A 112 10.48 -2.26 -16.03
C PHE A 112 9.71 -3.25 -15.15
N LYS A 113 10.41 -4.28 -14.65
CA LYS A 113 9.81 -5.31 -13.78
C LYS A 113 10.30 -5.19 -12.34
N ILE A 114 9.35 -5.06 -11.41
CA ILE A 114 9.63 -5.10 -9.97
C ILE A 114 9.53 -6.54 -9.48
N ARG A 115 10.64 -7.10 -8.96
CA ARG A 115 10.71 -8.49 -8.49
C ARG A 115 10.43 -8.57 -6.99
N LEU A 116 9.59 -9.53 -6.59
CA LEU A 116 9.33 -9.82 -5.19
C LEU A 116 10.44 -10.72 -4.60
N VAL A 117 10.64 -10.62 -3.29
CA VAL A 117 11.53 -11.50 -2.54
C VAL A 117 10.87 -12.88 -2.42
N ARG A 118 11.64 -13.94 -2.61
CA ARG A 118 11.18 -15.31 -2.38
C ARG A 118 10.86 -15.48 -0.90
N VAL A 119 9.63 -15.89 -0.60
CA VAL A 119 9.18 -16.26 0.74
C VAL A 119 9.19 -17.79 0.80
N GLN A 120 9.71 -18.37 1.87
CA GLN A 120 9.43 -19.78 2.17
C GLN A 120 8.04 -19.83 2.80
N ASP A 121 7.17 -20.73 2.34
CA ASP A 121 5.88 -20.95 2.97
C ASP A 121 6.10 -21.52 4.37
N GLU A 122 6.09 -20.64 5.38
CA GLU A 122 5.90 -21.08 6.74
C GLU A 122 4.44 -21.52 6.85
N MET A 123 4.20 -22.83 7.02
CA MET A 123 2.86 -23.30 7.35
C MET A 123 2.36 -22.49 8.55
N PRO A 124 1.13 -21.94 8.49
CA PRO A 124 0.50 -21.37 9.68
C PRO A 124 0.63 -22.38 10.82
N LYS A 125 1.09 -21.95 12.00
CA LYS A 125 1.11 -22.84 13.16
C LYS A 125 -0.33 -23.25 13.44
N ASP A 126 -0.64 -24.53 13.23
CA ASP A 126 -1.87 -25.10 13.73
C ASP A 126 -1.87 -24.91 15.25
N TYR A 127 -2.90 -24.23 15.76
CA TYR A 127 -3.08 -24.15 17.20
C TYR A 127 -3.25 -25.55 17.73
N THR A 128 -2.41 -25.91 18.69
CA THR A 128 -2.60 -27.16 19.43
C THR A 128 -3.94 -27.09 20.18
N LEU A 129 -4.54 -28.26 20.45
CA LEU A 129 -5.79 -28.34 21.22
C LEU A 129 -5.69 -27.61 22.57
N GLU A 130 -4.50 -27.60 23.18
CA GLU A 130 -4.24 -26.92 24.45
C GLU A 130 -4.20 -25.39 24.29
N GLU A 131 -3.60 -24.86 23.21
CA GLU A 131 -3.66 -23.42 22.89
C GLU A 131 -5.09 -22.97 22.61
N VAL A 132 -5.88 -23.77 21.88
CA VAL A 132 -7.30 -23.49 21.64
C VAL A 132 -8.09 -23.46 22.95
N LYS A 133 -7.89 -24.45 23.83
CA LYS A 133 -8.54 -24.49 25.16
C LYS A 133 -8.14 -23.28 26.02
N ALA A 134 -6.87 -22.89 26.01
CA ALA A 134 -6.38 -21.73 26.75
C ALA A 134 -7.00 -20.42 26.21
N LEU A 135 -7.09 -20.27 24.89
CA LEU A 135 -7.74 -19.13 24.24
C LEU A 135 -9.23 -19.05 24.62
N LEU A 136 -9.97 -20.16 24.52
CA LEU A 136 -11.38 -20.22 24.90
C LEU A 136 -11.59 -19.85 26.39
N LYS A 137 -10.78 -20.40 27.30
CA LYS A 137 -10.84 -20.10 28.73
C LYS A 137 -10.58 -18.62 29.01
N SER A 138 -9.61 -18.01 28.32
CA SER A 138 -9.29 -16.59 28.49
C SER A 138 -10.41 -15.66 27.96
N LEU A 139 -11.05 -16.01 26.84
CA LEU A 139 -12.19 -15.27 26.30
C LEU A 139 -13.41 -15.31 27.23
N ILE A 140 -13.70 -16.47 27.81
CA ILE A 140 -14.79 -16.65 28.79
C ILE A 140 -14.49 -15.85 30.07
N ALA A 141 -13.25 -15.89 30.55
CA ALA A 141 -12.82 -15.09 31.71
C ALA A 141 -12.90 -13.58 31.44
N ARG A 142 -12.61 -13.13 30.21
CA ARG A 142 -12.71 -11.73 29.80
C ARG A 142 -14.16 -11.24 29.72
N LYS A 143 -15.10 -12.07 29.23
CA LYS A 143 -16.55 -11.79 29.27
C LYS A 143 -17.08 -11.66 30.70
N ARG A 144 -16.57 -12.45 31.66
CA ARG A 144 -16.95 -12.35 33.09
C ARG A 144 -16.54 -11.05 33.76
N LYS A 145 -15.55 -10.32 33.25
CA LYS A 145 -15.09 -9.02 33.81
C LYS A 145 -15.93 -7.81 33.35
N PHE A 146 -16.86 -8.00 32.42
CA PHE A 146 -17.85 -6.99 32.05
C PHE A 146 -19.26 -7.57 32.24
N PRO A 147 -19.79 -7.57 33.47
CA PRO A 147 -21.22 -7.83 33.66
C PRO A 147 -22.00 -6.73 32.92
N SER A 148 -23.01 -7.15 32.17
CA SER A 148 -23.99 -6.30 31.49
C SER A 148 -24.63 -5.34 32.49
N GLY A 149 -24.09 -4.14 32.60
CA GLY A 149 -24.70 -3.03 33.33
C GLY A 149 -25.69 -2.30 32.45
N VAL A 150 -26.89 -2.87 32.27
CA VAL A 150 -28.09 -2.06 31.98
C VAL A 150 -29.28 -2.67 32.69
N ALA A 151 -29.60 -2.14 33.86
CA ALA A 151 -30.93 -2.19 34.44
C ALA A 151 -31.32 -0.72 34.65
N GLY A 152 -31.92 -0.10 33.62
CA GLY A 152 -32.61 1.17 33.78
C GLY A 152 -33.91 0.95 34.56
N PRO A 153 -34.32 1.88 35.44
CA PRO A 153 -35.49 1.67 36.29
C PRO A 153 -36.79 1.63 35.47
N LEU A 154 -37.69 0.73 35.87
CA LEU A 154 -39.09 0.72 35.43
C LEU A 154 -39.74 2.06 35.80
N VAL A 155 -40.24 2.77 34.80
CA VAL A 155 -41.23 3.84 35.01
C VAL A 155 -42.59 3.15 35.14
N ALA A 156 -43.09 3.06 36.36
CA ALA A 156 -44.50 2.84 36.62
C ALA A 156 -45.23 4.20 36.58
N LEU A 157 -46.42 4.19 35.98
CA LEU A 157 -47.35 5.30 35.77
C LEU A 157 -47.60 6.16 37.00
#